data_AF-W4VH35-F1
#
_entry.id   AF-W4VH35-F1
#
_cell.length_a   1.000
_cell.length_b   1.000
_cell.length_c   1.000
_cell.angle_alpha   90.00
_cell.angle_beta   90.00
_cell.angle_gamma   90.00
#
_symmetry.space_group_name_H-M   'P 1'
#
loop_
_entity.id
_entity.type
_entity.pdbx_description
1 polymer ?
#
loop_
_entity_poly.entity_id
_entity_poly.type
_entity_poly.pdbx_seq_one_letter_code
_entity_poly.pdbx_strand_id
1 'polypeptide(L)'
;MNDYFQVWKNKNTLYIKPMIKVIYYKVYENNTLVTSRADAQSSLIPPLHHPTPSTTIIIEYYHQDILAREQYSFRSYYANRQRTFQAGDILVASDNVKSELTGYMGHSALIVNENELIESPPGSEPAIVQEPIQQFIDKHPIHAQFRPKEEKLGTKAAQYAQEYIGEYKENLKQGLTKPSFSFNLSQKLDDPWDKIYCSKLIWICYHFGADYTFENDHLWFSPEDLYHQLIENEEFEIVYQHEDVKFLIDI
;
A
#
# COMPACT_ATOMS: atom_id res chain seq x y z
N MET A 1 9.95 21.90 12.98
CA MET A 1 9.04 23.06 13.16
C MET A 1 8.32 22.86 14.47
N ASN A 2 8.06 23.91 15.23
CA ASN A 2 7.22 23.81 16.42
C ASN A 2 5.78 23.97 15.95
N ASP A 3 5.06 22.87 15.84
CA ASP A 3 3.65 22.88 15.41
C ASP A 3 2.80 23.48 16.54
N TYR A 4 2.13 24.59 16.26
CA TYR A 4 1.28 25.30 17.22
C TYR A 4 -0.15 24.75 17.26
N PHE A 5 -0.47 23.82 16.37
CA PHE A 5 -1.70 23.06 16.36
C PHE A 5 -1.40 21.56 16.45
N GLN A 6 -2.22 20.85 17.22
CA GLN A 6 -2.30 19.41 17.12
C GLN A 6 -3.47 19.08 16.19
N VAL A 7 -3.17 18.43 15.07
CA VAL A 7 -4.17 18.01 14.09
C VAL A 7 -4.15 16.49 13.99
N TRP A 8 -5.30 15.86 14.19
CA TRP A 8 -5.43 14.41 14.02
C TRP A 8 -6.77 14.06 13.41
N LYS A 9 -6.83 12.86 12.84
CA LYS A 9 -8.02 12.32 12.19
C LYS A 9 -8.51 11.13 13.00
N ASN A 10 -9.82 11.00 13.15
CA ASN A 10 -10.45 9.78 13.64
C ASN A 10 -11.65 9.49 12.73
N LYS A 11 -11.57 8.38 11.99
CA LYS A 11 -12.50 8.04 10.89
C LYS A 11 -12.59 9.20 9.90
N ASN A 12 -13.78 9.75 9.68
CA ASN A 12 -13.99 10.85 8.74
C ASN A 12 -13.97 12.23 9.43
N THR A 13 -13.60 12.33 10.70
CA THR A 13 -13.61 13.59 11.44
C THR A 13 -12.19 14.09 11.66
N LEU A 14 -11.94 15.35 11.30
CA LEU A 14 -10.68 16.03 11.60
C LEU A 14 -10.83 16.82 12.89
N TYR A 15 -9.84 16.65 13.77
CA TYR A 15 -9.74 17.31 15.06
C TYR A 15 -8.57 18.27 15.03
N ILE A 16 -8.83 19.52 15.41
CA ILE A 16 -7.83 20.58 15.45
C ILE A 16 -7.85 21.19 16.84
N LYS A 17 -6.69 21.14 17.50
CA LYS A 17 -6.51 21.69 18.84
C LYS A 17 -5.35 22.70 18.81
N PRO A 18 -5.61 23.99 19.08
CA PRO A 18 -4.55 24.96 19.33
C PRO A 18 -3.74 24.53 20.56
N MET A 19 -2.42 24.48 20.43
CA MET A 19 -1.47 24.24 21.53
C MET A 19 -0.98 25.56 22.15
N ILE A 20 -1.37 26.69 21.57
CA ILE A 20 -1.11 28.04 22.04
C ILE A 20 -2.38 28.87 22.09
N LYS A 21 -2.32 30.04 22.74
CA LYS A 21 -3.42 31.01 22.73
C LYS A 21 -3.44 31.75 21.39
N VAL A 22 -4.42 31.44 20.55
CA VAL A 22 -4.68 32.15 19.29
C VAL A 22 -5.82 33.15 19.45
N ILE A 23 -5.74 34.27 18.72
CA ILE A 23 -6.81 35.29 18.68
C ILE A 23 -7.93 34.83 17.76
N TYR A 24 -7.54 34.31 16.59
CA TYR A 24 -8.43 33.63 15.66
C TYR A 24 -7.64 32.63 14.83
N TYR A 25 -8.33 31.63 14.29
CA TYR A 25 -7.79 30.79 13.23
C TYR A 25 -8.88 30.42 12.22
N LYS A 26 -8.44 30.24 10.98
CA LYS A 26 -9.21 29.75 9.84
C LYS A 26 -8.61 28.45 9.39
N VAL A 27 -9.47 27.50 9.05
CA VAL A 27 -9.06 26.22 8.50
C VAL A 27 -9.57 26.13 7.08
N TYR A 28 -8.67 25.79 6.17
CA TYR A 28 -8.95 25.57 4.76
C TYR A 28 -8.72 24.12 4.42
N GLU A 29 -9.67 23.49 3.76
CA GLU A 29 -9.56 22.18 3.13
C GLU A 29 -9.36 22.40 1.63
N ASN A 30 -8.21 21.99 1.08
CA ASN A 30 -7.89 22.15 -0.35
C ASN A 30 -8.14 23.59 -0.84
N ASN A 31 -7.65 24.58 -0.07
CA ASN A 31 -7.85 26.03 -0.27
C ASN A 31 -9.29 26.55 -0.11
N THR A 32 -10.26 25.71 0.29
CA THR A 32 -11.63 26.11 0.58
C THR A 32 -11.81 26.31 2.08
N LEU A 33 -12.27 27.49 2.49
CA LEU A 33 -12.52 27.79 3.91
C LEU A 33 -13.62 26.87 4.46
N VAL A 34 -13.29 26.02 5.43
CA VAL A 34 -14.24 25.09 6.07
C VAL A 34 -14.72 25.59 7.42
N THR A 35 -13.86 26.29 8.17
CA THR A 35 -14.26 26.89 9.45
C THR A 35 -13.39 28.08 9.82
N SER A 36 -13.94 28.96 10.66
CA SER A 36 -13.24 30.06 11.31
C SER A 36 -13.66 30.11 12.78
N ARG A 37 -12.70 30.39 13.67
CA ARG A 37 -12.92 30.52 15.11
C ARG A 37 -12.21 31.74 15.65
N ALA A 38 -12.85 32.40 16.60
CA ALA A 38 -12.35 33.57 17.30
C ALA A 38 -12.10 33.22 18.78
N ASP A 39 -11.36 32.14 19.03
CA ASP A 39 -10.87 31.75 20.35
C ASP A 39 -9.84 30.60 20.25
N ALA A 40 -9.24 30.24 21.39
CA ALA A 40 -8.31 29.12 21.53
C ALA A 40 -9.03 27.76 21.75
N GLN A 41 -10.33 27.66 21.45
CA GLN A 41 -11.06 26.41 21.65
C GLN A 41 -10.78 25.43 20.49
N SER A 42 -10.84 24.14 20.82
CA SER A 42 -10.71 23.06 19.84
C SER A 42 -11.85 23.12 18.82
N SER A 43 -11.53 22.90 17.55
CA SER A 43 -12.53 22.73 16.50
C SER A 43 -12.67 21.29 16.08
N LEU A 44 -13.92 20.88 15.92
CA LEU A 44 -14.30 19.70 15.17
C LEU A 44 -14.68 20.15 13.77
N ILE A 45 -14.11 19.51 12.77
CA ILE A 45 -14.54 19.66 11.37
C ILE A 45 -15.30 18.37 11.03
N PRO A 46 -16.65 18.43 10.91
CA PRO A 46 -17.46 17.32 10.40
C PRO A 46 -16.99 16.93 8.99
N PRO A 47 -17.32 15.73 8.50
CA PRO A 47 -16.54 15.05 7.49
C PRO A 47 -16.33 15.87 6.22
N LEU A 48 -15.08 15.83 5.74
CA LEU A 48 -14.57 16.44 4.51
C LEU A 48 -15.62 16.33 3.40
N HIS A 49 -15.99 17.47 2.81
CA HIS A 49 -17.13 17.54 1.89
C HIS A 49 -16.90 16.75 0.59
N HIS A 50 -15.66 16.41 0.28
CA HIS A 50 -15.29 15.56 -0.86
C HIS A 50 -14.12 14.64 -0.50
N PRO A 51 -14.26 13.30 -0.61
CA PRO A 51 -13.13 12.40 -0.48
C PRO A 51 -12.16 12.69 -1.62
N THR A 52 -11.07 13.40 -1.30
CA THR A 52 -9.96 13.64 -2.22
C THR A 52 -8.80 12.72 -1.83
N PRO A 53 -8.06 12.14 -2.80
CA PRO A 53 -6.92 11.24 -2.53
C PRO A 53 -5.86 11.88 -1.61
N SER A 54 -5.76 13.20 -1.67
CA SER A 54 -4.99 14.04 -0.77
C SER A 54 -5.85 15.21 -0.34
N THR A 55 -5.92 15.42 0.97
CA THR A 55 -6.53 16.59 1.58
C THR A 55 -5.43 17.42 2.21
N THR A 56 -5.28 18.65 1.74
CA THR A 56 -4.42 19.64 2.39
C THR A 56 -5.25 20.48 3.34
N ILE A 57 -4.85 20.50 4.60
CA ILE A 57 -5.42 21.35 5.63
C ILE A 57 -4.45 22.49 5.88
N ILE A 58 -4.89 23.72 5.60
CA ILE A 58 -4.14 24.92 5.92
C ILE A 58 -4.82 25.59 7.11
N ILE A 59 -4.06 25.82 8.17
CA ILE A 59 -4.52 26.60 9.32
C ILE A 59 -3.86 27.97 9.24
N GLU A 60 -4.64 29.00 8.95
CA GLU A 60 -4.20 30.40 9.03
C GLU A 60 -4.60 30.96 10.39
N TYR A 61 -3.67 31.49 11.17
CA TYR A 61 -3.94 31.94 12.53
C TYR A 61 -3.22 33.23 12.87
N TYR A 62 -3.73 33.90 13.90
CA TYR A 62 -3.19 35.15 14.40
C TYR A 62 -2.74 34.99 15.86
N HIS A 63 -1.46 35.22 16.09
CA HIS A 63 -0.82 35.12 17.40
C HIS A 63 0.18 36.26 17.54
N GLN A 64 0.10 37.03 18.63
CA GLN A 64 0.99 38.16 18.91
C GLN A 64 1.11 39.15 17.74
N ASP A 65 -0.02 39.50 17.13
CA ASP A 65 -0.11 40.42 15.97
C ASP A 65 0.57 39.94 14.67
N ILE A 66 0.91 38.65 14.60
CA ILE A 66 1.50 38.01 13.41
C ILE A 66 0.48 37.06 12.78
N LEU A 67 0.29 37.20 11.47
CA LEU A 67 -0.43 36.24 10.64
C LEU A 67 0.53 35.12 10.23
N ALA A 68 0.20 33.88 10.59
CA ALA A 68 0.99 32.70 10.28
C ALA A 68 0.12 31.60 9.67
N ARG A 69 0.79 30.61 9.05
CA ARG A 69 0.15 29.46 8.41
C ARG A 69 0.88 28.18 8.74
N GLU A 70 0.12 27.15 9.04
CA GLU A 70 0.58 25.76 9.12
C GLU A 70 -0.14 24.92 8.08
N GLN A 71 0.57 23.98 7.49
CA GLN A 71 0.04 23.09 6.46
C GLN A 71 0.18 21.64 6.91
N TYR A 72 -0.92 20.90 6.82
CA TYR A 72 -1.02 19.49 7.13
C TYR A 72 -1.53 18.75 5.90
N SER A 73 -0.79 17.75 5.45
CA SER A 73 -1.20 16.91 4.33
C SER A 73 -1.72 15.57 4.85
N PHE A 74 -3.01 15.33 4.64
CA PHE A 74 -3.65 14.04 4.91
C PHE A 74 -3.80 13.32 3.58
N ARG A 75 -3.11 12.20 3.40
CA ARG A 75 -3.41 11.30 2.29
C ARG A 75 -4.62 10.47 2.70
N SER A 76 -5.72 10.63 2.00
CA SER A 76 -6.95 9.86 2.17
C SER A 76 -7.13 8.99 0.95
N TYR A 77 -6.38 7.89 0.87
CA TYR A 77 -6.59 6.86 -0.13
C TYR A 77 -7.79 5.99 0.28
N TYR A 78 -8.98 6.57 0.21
CA TYR A 78 -10.20 5.77 0.29
C TYR A 78 -10.37 5.01 -1.01
N ALA A 79 -10.59 3.70 -0.91
CA ALA A 79 -11.17 2.88 -1.96
C ALA A 79 -12.35 3.61 -2.60
N ASN A 80 -12.18 4.18 -3.80
CA ASN A 80 -13.26 4.89 -4.49
C ASN A 80 -14.33 3.93 -5.06
N ARG A 81 -14.23 2.64 -4.78
CA ARG A 81 -15.17 1.60 -5.23
C ARG A 81 -15.43 0.55 -4.15
N GLN A 82 -16.55 -0.15 -4.29
CA GLN A 82 -16.81 -1.37 -3.55
C GLN A 82 -15.63 -2.33 -3.76
N ARG A 83 -15.06 -2.83 -2.67
CA ARG A 83 -13.92 -3.75 -2.72
C ARG A 83 -14.34 -5.03 -3.45
N THR A 84 -13.78 -5.23 -4.62
CA THR A 84 -13.90 -6.44 -5.43
C THR A 84 -12.51 -6.95 -5.76
N PHE A 85 -12.40 -8.23 -6.10
CA PHE A 85 -11.14 -8.86 -6.47
C PHE A 85 -11.18 -9.27 -7.93
N GLN A 86 -10.11 -9.01 -8.66
CA GLN A 86 -9.96 -9.37 -10.07
C GLN A 86 -8.58 -9.97 -10.32
N ALA A 87 -8.50 -10.79 -11.36
CA ALA A 87 -7.25 -11.38 -11.81
C ALA A 87 -6.21 -10.28 -12.10
N GLY A 88 -5.04 -10.42 -11.49
CA GLY A 88 -3.95 -9.45 -11.57
C GLY A 88 -3.95 -8.39 -10.49
N ASP A 89 -4.99 -8.28 -9.66
CA ASP A 89 -4.90 -7.40 -8.49
C ASP A 89 -3.71 -7.80 -7.62
N ILE A 90 -2.99 -6.81 -7.11
CA ILE A 90 -1.84 -7.01 -6.24
C ILE A 90 -2.23 -6.58 -4.83
N LEU A 91 -2.08 -7.48 -3.86
CA LEU A 91 -2.16 -7.15 -2.44
C LEU A 91 -0.76 -6.91 -1.91
N VAL A 92 -0.58 -5.80 -1.20
CA VAL A 92 0.69 -5.45 -0.55
C VAL A 92 0.42 -5.07 0.90
N ALA A 93 0.97 -5.84 1.82
CA ALA A 93 0.83 -5.65 3.26
C ALA A 93 2.08 -5.00 3.85
N SER A 94 1.89 -4.02 4.72
CA SER A 94 2.97 -3.41 5.50
C SER A 94 3.08 -3.95 6.93
N ASP A 95 2.12 -4.77 7.35
CA ASP A 95 2.23 -5.50 8.61
C ASP A 95 3.15 -6.72 8.48
N ASN A 96 3.68 -7.13 9.63
CA ASN A 96 4.46 -8.33 9.73
C ASN A 96 3.87 -9.22 10.82
N VAL A 97 3.74 -10.51 10.53
CA VAL A 97 3.30 -11.54 11.50
C VAL A 97 4.18 -11.51 12.76
N LYS A 98 5.44 -11.06 12.64
CA LYS A 98 6.26 -10.60 13.77
C LYS A 98 6.20 -9.08 13.87
N SER A 99 5.30 -8.58 14.71
CA SER A 99 5.00 -7.16 14.92
C SER A 99 6.21 -6.22 15.03
N GLU A 100 7.36 -6.71 15.51
CA GLU A 100 8.63 -5.97 15.68
C GLU A 100 9.24 -5.43 14.37
N LEU A 101 8.85 -5.94 13.19
CA LEU A 101 9.36 -5.53 11.88
C LEU A 101 8.28 -4.93 10.96
N THR A 102 7.13 -4.55 11.53
CA THR A 102 6.04 -3.88 10.82
C THR A 102 6.55 -2.59 10.16
N GLY A 103 6.26 -2.41 8.86
CA GLY A 103 6.71 -1.27 8.06
C GLY A 103 8.13 -1.39 7.49
N TYR A 104 8.96 -2.31 7.99
CA TYR A 104 10.30 -2.62 7.47
C TYR A 104 10.32 -3.88 6.60
N MET A 105 9.41 -4.81 6.87
CA MET A 105 9.20 -6.01 6.09
C MET A 105 7.70 -6.17 5.84
N GLY A 106 7.32 -6.24 4.58
CA GLY A 106 5.94 -6.47 4.17
C GLY A 106 5.73 -7.86 3.57
N HIS A 107 4.56 -8.03 2.98
CA HIS A 107 4.22 -9.22 2.20
C HIS A 107 3.42 -8.82 0.97
N SER A 108 3.43 -9.66 -0.06
CA SER A 108 2.64 -9.42 -1.26
C SER A 108 2.10 -10.70 -1.88
N ALA A 109 0.96 -10.56 -2.54
CA ALA A 109 0.24 -11.64 -3.18
C ALA A 109 -0.42 -11.18 -4.48
N LEU A 110 -0.52 -12.09 -5.45
CA LEU A 110 -1.19 -11.85 -6.72
C LEU A 110 -2.56 -12.54 -6.73
N ILE A 111 -3.62 -11.79 -6.95
CA ILE A 111 -4.96 -12.35 -7.11
C ILE A 111 -5.08 -13.01 -8.48
N VAL A 112 -5.57 -14.25 -8.52
CA VAL A 112 -5.75 -14.99 -9.77
C VAL A 112 -7.22 -15.11 -10.20
N ASN A 113 -8.15 -14.93 -9.26
CA ASN A 113 -9.58 -14.83 -9.52
C ASN A 113 -10.30 -14.16 -8.33
N GLU A 114 -11.63 -14.12 -8.33
CA GLU A 114 -12.41 -13.43 -7.29
C GLU A 114 -12.27 -14.00 -5.87
N ASN A 115 -11.74 -15.22 -5.72
CA ASN A 115 -11.69 -15.96 -4.46
C ASN A 115 -10.28 -16.36 -4.02
N GLU A 116 -9.33 -16.43 -4.95
CA GLU A 116 -8.01 -17.02 -4.72
C GLU A 116 -6.87 -16.10 -5.14
N LEU A 117 -5.75 -16.27 -4.46
CA LEU A 117 -4.48 -15.63 -4.75
C LEU A 117 -3.35 -16.67 -4.81
N ILE A 118 -2.24 -16.27 -5.41
CA ILE A 118 -0.97 -16.98 -5.37
C ILE A 118 0.04 -16.10 -4.65
N GLU A 119 0.77 -16.70 -3.73
CA GLU A 119 1.79 -16.02 -2.93
C GLU A 119 3.01 -16.92 -2.69
N SER A 120 4.12 -16.29 -2.29
CA SER A 120 5.30 -16.98 -1.77
C SER A 120 5.43 -16.64 -0.28
N PRO A 121 4.91 -17.48 0.63
CA PRO A 121 4.85 -17.14 2.04
C PRO A 121 6.25 -17.16 2.67
N PRO A 122 6.56 -16.24 3.60
CA PRO A 122 7.88 -16.17 4.20
C PRO A 122 8.27 -17.45 4.96
N GLY A 123 9.38 -18.06 4.56
CA GLY A 123 9.99 -19.19 5.29
C GLY A 123 9.18 -20.49 5.28
N SER A 124 8.23 -20.66 4.36
CA SER A 124 7.45 -21.89 4.21
C SER A 124 7.90 -22.76 3.05
N GLU A 125 7.72 -24.07 3.19
CA GLU A 125 7.68 -25.02 2.08
C GLU A 125 6.27 -25.65 2.05
N PRO A 126 5.58 -25.71 0.90
CA PRO A 126 6.01 -25.22 -0.42
C PRO A 126 6.25 -23.70 -0.46
N ALA A 127 7.23 -23.30 -1.28
CA ALA A 127 7.67 -21.91 -1.43
C ALA A 127 6.67 -21.04 -2.22
N ILE A 128 5.72 -21.67 -2.91
CA ILE A 128 4.63 -21.03 -3.66
C ILE A 128 3.34 -21.77 -3.32
N VAL A 129 2.31 -21.03 -2.95
CA VAL A 129 1.00 -21.56 -2.59
C VAL A 129 -0.12 -20.82 -3.32
N GLN A 130 -1.26 -21.50 -3.45
CA GLN A 130 -2.51 -20.91 -3.89
C GLN A 130 -3.49 -21.03 -2.73
N GLU A 131 -4.05 -19.91 -2.29
CA GLU A 131 -4.81 -19.81 -1.05
C GLU A 131 -6.04 -18.91 -1.24
N PRO A 132 -7.08 -19.05 -0.39
CA PRO A 132 -8.20 -18.12 -0.39
C PRO A 132 -7.74 -16.69 -0.05
N ILE A 133 -8.30 -15.69 -0.74
CA ILE A 133 -7.99 -14.27 -0.48
C ILE A 133 -8.24 -13.88 0.97
N GLN A 134 -9.28 -14.44 1.59
CA GLN A 134 -9.61 -14.18 2.99
C GLN A 134 -8.47 -14.55 3.94
N GLN A 135 -7.70 -15.60 3.63
CA GLN A 135 -6.57 -16.03 4.44
C GLN A 135 -5.48 -14.94 4.51
N PHE A 136 -5.19 -14.26 3.39
CA PHE A 136 -4.26 -13.14 3.37
C PHE A 136 -4.81 -11.96 4.17
N ILE A 137 -6.09 -11.61 3.99
CA ILE A 137 -6.72 -10.49 4.70
C ILE A 137 -6.69 -10.69 6.22
N ASP A 138 -6.94 -11.92 6.67
CA ASP A 138 -6.95 -12.25 8.10
C ASP A 138 -5.53 -12.22 8.70
N LYS A 139 -4.52 -12.68 7.95
CA LYS A 139 -3.10 -12.64 8.37
C LYS A 139 -2.52 -11.23 8.31
N HIS A 140 -2.96 -10.44 7.34
CA HIS A 140 -2.42 -9.14 6.98
C HIS A 140 -3.52 -8.07 6.91
N PRO A 141 -4.15 -7.69 8.03
CA PRO A 141 -5.22 -6.70 8.04
C PRO A 141 -4.78 -5.32 7.53
N ILE A 142 -3.50 -4.96 7.69
CA ILE A 142 -2.92 -3.69 7.25
C ILE A 142 -2.28 -3.87 5.88
N HIS A 143 -3.10 -3.77 4.84
CA HIS A 143 -2.68 -3.91 3.44
C HIS A 143 -3.36 -2.92 2.50
N ALA A 144 -2.76 -2.78 1.32
CA ALA A 144 -3.32 -2.12 0.16
C ALA A 144 -3.58 -3.14 -0.96
N GLN A 145 -4.52 -2.79 -1.83
CA GLN A 145 -4.89 -3.51 -3.03
C GLN A 145 -4.77 -2.56 -4.22
N PHE A 146 -4.02 -3.00 -5.22
CA PHE A 146 -3.81 -2.28 -6.47
C PHE A 146 -4.37 -3.09 -7.63
N ARG A 147 -4.92 -2.40 -8.64
CA ARG A 147 -5.44 -3.02 -9.85
C ARG A 147 -4.77 -2.36 -11.07
N PRO A 148 -4.31 -3.14 -12.06
CA PRO A 148 -3.93 -2.56 -13.34
C PRO A 148 -5.15 -1.96 -14.04
N LYS A 149 -5.02 -0.75 -14.58
CA LYS A 149 -6.11 -0.08 -15.32
C LYS A 149 -6.48 -0.85 -16.59
N GLU A 150 -5.51 -1.49 -17.21
CA GLU A 150 -5.74 -2.41 -18.33
C GLU A 150 -6.01 -3.84 -17.83
N GLU A 151 -7.25 -4.30 -18.00
CA GLU A 151 -7.67 -5.66 -17.60
C GLU A 151 -6.80 -6.77 -18.21
N LYS A 152 -6.35 -6.57 -19.46
CA LYS A 152 -5.49 -7.52 -20.17
C LYS A 152 -4.15 -7.71 -19.46
N LEU A 153 -3.60 -6.66 -18.85
CA LEU A 153 -2.34 -6.72 -18.13
C LEU A 153 -2.48 -7.65 -16.92
N GLY A 154 -3.53 -7.43 -16.11
CA GLY A 154 -3.81 -8.25 -14.93
C GLY A 154 -4.13 -9.71 -15.27
N THR A 155 -4.95 -9.94 -16.29
CA THR A 155 -5.33 -11.29 -16.76
C THR A 155 -4.11 -12.11 -17.17
N LYS A 156 -3.19 -11.51 -17.91
CA LYS A 156 -1.95 -12.17 -18.36
C LYS A 156 -1.02 -12.51 -17.20
N ALA A 157 -0.85 -11.59 -16.24
CA ALA A 157 -0.03 -11.84 -15.06
C ALA A 157 -0.61 -12.99 -14.22
N ALA A 158 -1.93 -13.01 -14.01
CA ALA A 158 -2.62 -14.08 -13.30
C ALA A 158 -2.51 -15.43 -14.02
N GLN A 159 -2.65 -15.45 -15.35
CA GLN A 159 -2.48 -16.66 -16.15
C GLN A 159 -1.06 -17.25 -15.97
N TYR A 160 -0.04 -16.41 -16.09
CA TYR A 160 1.34 -16.85 -15.88
C TYR A 160 1.55 -17.43 -14.48
N ALA A 161 0.98 -16.79 -13.45
CA ALA A 161 1.07 -17.29 -12.08
C ALA A 161 0.46 -18.69 -11.92
N GLN A 162 -0.69 -18.94 -12.55
CA GLN A 162 -1.34 -20.25 -12.56
C GLN A 162 -0.52 -21.32 -13.28
N GLU A 163 0.08 -20.98 -14.42
CA GLU A 163 0.98 -21.87 -15.16
C GLU A 163 2.24 -22.19 -14.32
N TYR A 164 2.84 -21.17 -13.73
CA TYR A 164 4.05 -21.28 -12.92
C TYR A 164 3.86 -22.11 -11.65
N ILE A 165 2.77 -21.92 -10.89
CA ILE A 165 2.46 -22.78 -9.74
C ILE A 165 2.14 -24.22 -10.19
N GLY A 166 1.54 -24.39 -11.37
CA GLY A 166 1.27 -25.70 -11.97
C GLY A 166 2.56 -26.48 -12.22
N GLU A 167 3.52 -25.84 -12.90
CA GLU A 167 4.84 -26.42 -13.17
C GLU A 167 5.63 -26.65 -11.87
N TYR A 168 5.58 -25.71 -10.92
CA TYR A 168 6.19 -25.88 -9.59
C TYR A 168 5.65 -27.12 -8.85
N LYS A 169 4.32 -27.31 -8.84
CA LYS A 169 3.68 -28.47 -8.21
C LYS A 169 4.06 -29.78 -8.90
N GLU A 170 4.26 -29.77 -10.21
CA GLU A 170 4.69 -30.96 -10.94
C GLU A 170 6.16 -31.29 -10.66
N ASN A 171 7.05 -30.28 -10.67
CA ASN A 171 8.45 -30.45 -10.30
C ASN A 171 8.59 -31.00 -8.87
N LEU A 172 7.76 -30.54 -7.93
CA LEU A 172 7.68 -31.08 -6.57
C LEU A 172 7.35 -32.57 -6.54
N LYS A 173 6.38 -33.03 -7.33
CA LYS A 173 5.98 -34.45 -7.38
C LYS A 173 7.06 -35.32 -8.00
N GLN A 174 7.75 -34.80 -9.01
CA GLN A 174 8.79 -35.52 -9.76
C GLN A 174 10.18 -35.44 -9.10
N GLY A 175 10.34 -34.64 -8.04
CA GLY A 175 11.64 -34.40 -7.41
C GLY A 175 12.61 -33.62 -8.31
N LEU A 176 12.09 -32.83 -9.24
CA LEU A 176 12.86 -31.97 -10.14
C LEU A 176 13.26 -30.65 -9.45
N THR A 177 14.08 -29.85 -10.15
CA THR A 177 14.50 -28.53 -9.69
C THR A 177 13.29 -27.65 -9.38
N LYS A 178 13.33 -27.02 -8.20
CA LYS A 178 12.30 -26.10 -7.74
C LYS A 178 12.96 -24.86 -7.13
N PRO A 179 12.36 -23.66 -7.27
CA PRO A 179 12.80 -22.52 -6.52
C PRO A 179 12.61 -22.82 -5.03
N SER A 180 13.59 -22.39 -4.24
CA SER A 180 13.47 -22.38 -2.78
C SER A 180 13.20 -20.97 -2.30
N PHE A 181 12.48 -20.84 -1.18
CA PHE A 181 12.29 -19.54 -0.56
C PHE A 181 13.65 -18.96 -0.14
N SER A 182 13.94 -17.73 -0.54
CA SER A 182 15.13 -17.01 -0.07
C SER A 182 15.00 -15.51 -0.29
N PHE A 183 15.61 -14.75 0.61
CA PHE A 183 15.54 -13.29 0.65
C PHE A 183 16.95 -12.68 0.65
N ASN A 184 17.76 -13.07 -0.34
CA ASN A 184 19.18 -12.67 -0.39
C ASN A 184 19.42 -11.64 -1.50
N LEU A 185 20.18 -10.58 -1.18
CA LEU A 185 20.47 -9.39 -2.01
C LEU A 185 21.29 -9.69 -3.29
N SER A 186 21.87 -10.88 -3.43
CA SER A 186 22.70 -11.24 -4.60
C SER A 186 21.92 -12.00 -5.68
N GLN A 187 20.59 -12.04 -5.62
CA GLN A 187 19.76 -12.89 -6.47
C GLN A 187 19.31 -12.18 -7.74
N LYS A 188 19.39 -12.91 -8.85
CA LYS A 188 18.80 -12.48 -10.12
C LYS A 188 17.27 -12.47 -10.02
N LEU A 189 16.66 -11.36 -10.42
CA LEU A 189 15.21 -11.21 -10.41
C LEU A 189 14.55 -11.95 -11.59
N ASP A 190 15.27 -12.07 -12.71
CA ASP A 190 14.84 -12.67 -13.97
C ASP A 190 15.02 -14.19 -14.05
N ASP A 191 15.54 -14.84 -13.00
CA ASP A 191 15.58 -16.31 -12.90
C ASP A 191 14.43 -16.81 -12.01
N PRO A 192 13.31 -17.30 -12.59
CA PRO A 192 12.16 -17.77 -11.82
C PRO A 192 12.40 -19.13 -11.13
N TRP A 193 13.46 -19.87 -11.44
CA TRP A 193 13.62 -21.26 -10.96
C TRP A 193 14.72 -21.45 -9.92
N ASP A 194 15.55 -20.44 -9.63
CA ASP A 194 16.55 -20.49 -8.55
C ASP A 194 15.91 -20.21 -7.17
N LYS A 195 15.39 -18.99 -6.98
CA LYS A 195 14.86 -18.49 -5.69
C LYS A 195 13.60 -17.67 -5.90
N ILE A 196 12.65 -17.80 -4.99
CA ILE A 196 11.37 -17.08 -5.04
C ILE A 196 11.03 -16.48 -3.67
N TYR A 197 10.40 -15.30 -3.71
CA TYR A 197 9.84 -14.62 -2.55
C TYR A 197 8.67 -13.75 -3.02
N CYS A 198 7.89 -13.21 -2.09
CA CYS A 198 6.59 -12.57 -2.35
C CYS A 198 6.62 -11.52 -3.47
N SER A 199 7.42 -10.47 -3.35
CA SER A 199 7.49 -9.40 -4.35
C SER A 199 8.16 -9.84 -5.66
N LYS A 200 9.16 -10.74 -5.62
CA LYS A 200 9.72 -11.34 -6.85
C LYS A 200 8.68 -12.15 -7.62
N LEU A 201 7.80 -12.89 -6.92
CA LEU A 201 6.70 -13.61 -7.56
C LEU A 201 5.81 -12.62 -8.35
N ILE A 202 5.46 -11.48 -7.77
CA ILE A 202 4.70 -10.44 -8.48
C ILE A 202 5.47 -9.95 -9.71
N TRP A 203 6.76 -9.65 -9.53
CA TRP A 203 7.63 -9.16 -10.60
C TRP A 203 7.66 -10.13 -11.79
N ILE A 204 7.93 -11.41 -11.57
CA ILE A 204 8.04 -12.40 -12.66
C ILE A 204 6.70 -12.60 -13.38
N CYS A 205 5.58 -12.52 -12.66
CA CYS A 205 4.25 -12.69 -13.25
C CYS A 205 3.92 -11.54 -14.20
N TYR A 206 4.22 -10.30 -13.80
CA TYR A 206 4.02 -9.14 -14.66
C TYR A 206 5.07 -9.09 -15.80
N HIS A 207 6.33 -9.38 -15.50
CA HIS A 207 7.42 -9.33 -16.47
C HIS A 207 7.26 -10.37 -17.57
N PHE A 208 7.14 -11.65 -17.22
CA PHE A 208 7.05 -12.75 -18.20
C PHE A 208 5.63 -12.99 -18.71
N GLY A 209 4.62 -12.77 -17.87
CA GLY A 209 3.23 -12.99 -18.26
C GLY A 209 2.65 -11.83 -19.04
N ALA A 210 2.84 -10.61 -18.54
CA ALA A 210 2.13 -9.43 -19.01
C ALA A 210 2.97 -8.48 -19.89
N ASP A 211 4.27 -8.75 -20.06
CA ASP A 211 5.23 -7.86 -20.73
C ASP A 211 5.31 -6.48 -20.06
N TYR A 212 5.22 -6.49 -18.72
CA TYR A 212 5.26 -5.30 -17.88
C TYR A 212 6.33 -5.45 -16.81
N THR A 213 7.32 -4.56 -16.85
CA THR A 213 8.50 -4.67 -16.00
C THR A 213 8.49 -3.56 -14.97
N PHE A 214 8.35 -3.93 -13.69
CA PHE A 214 8.64 -3.02 -12.59
C PHE A 214 10.15 -2.74 -12.55
N GLU A 215 10.50 -1.50 -12.21
CA GLU A 215 11.90 -1.11 -12.06
C GLU A 215 12.51 -1.84 -10.85
N ASN A 216 13.80 -2.17 -10.95
CA ASN A 216 14.54 -2.79 -9.85
C ASN A 216 15.90 -2.12 -9.80
N ASP A 217 16.31 -1.68 -8.62
CA ASP A 217 17.57 -0.95 -8.40
C ASP A 217 18.80 -1.87 -8.31
N HIS A 218 18.64 -3.13 -8.73
CA HIS A 218 19.64 -4.21 -8.75
C HIS A 218 20.07 -4.75 -7.38
N LEU A 219 19.56 -4.23 -6.27
CA LEU A 219 19.87 -4.74 -4.92
C LEU A 219 18.78 -5.70 -4.45
N TRP A 220 17.52 -5.29 -4.55
CA TRP A 220 16.40 -6.05 -4.01
C TRP A 220 15.08 -5.47 -4.51
N PHE A 221 14.13 -6.33 -4.90
CA PHE A 221 12.77 -5.90 -5.22
C PHE A 221 11.85 -6.18 -4.03
N SER A 222 11.76 -5.29 -3.06
CA SER A 222 10.99 -5.50 -1.82
C SER A 222 9.48 -5.27 -2.01
N PRO A 223 8.63 -5.69 -1.05
CA PRO A 223 7.23 -5.26 -1.01
C PRO A 223 7.08 -3.74 -0.84
N GLU A 224 8.06 -3.07 -0.27
CA GLU A 224 8.08 -1.61 -0.12
C GLU A 224 8.35 -0.93 -1.48
N ASP A 225 9.34 -1.41 -2.25
CA ASP A 225 9.60 -0.98 -3.62
C ASP A 225 8.37 -1.18 -4.50
N LEU A 226 7.77 -2.36 -4.41
CA LEU A 226 6.53 -2.69 -5.12
C LEU A 226 5.40 -1.73 -4.73
N TYR A 227 5.23 -1.43 -3.44
CA TYR A 227 4.20 -0.49 -2.99
C TYR A 227 4.41 0.91 -3.58
N HIS A 228 5.63 1.45 -3.51
CA HIS A 228 5.95 2.77 -4.04
C HIS A 228 5.80 2.83 -5.57
N GLN A 229 6.22 1.78 -6.28
CA GLN A 229 6.02 1.68 -7.72
C GLN A 229 4.57 1.44 -8.14
N LEU A 230 3.68 1.00 -7.26
CA LEU A 230 2.26 0.86 -7.58
C LEU A 230 1.47 2.13 -7.27
N ILE A 231 1.80 2.82 -6.17
CA ILE A 231 1.06 4.02 -5.75
C ILE A 231 1.38 5.26 -6.59
N GLU A 232 2.58 5.33 -7.16
CA GLU A 232 3.04 6.46 -8.00
C GLU A 232 2.78 6.25 -9.49
N ASN A 233 2.22 5.10 -9.87
CA ASN A 233 2.21 4.63 -11.24
C ASN A 233 0.85 4.79 -11.92
N GLU A 234 0.86 5.43 -13.08
CA GLU A 234 -0.34 5.75 -13.82
C GLU A 234 -1.02 4.52 -14.44
N GLU A 235 -0.33 3.39 -14.58
CA GLU A 235 -0.88 2.13 -15.11
C GLU A 235 -1.71 1.36 -14.06
N PHE A 236 -1.63 1.76 -12.79
CA PHE A 236 -2.34 1.13 -11.68
C PHE A 236 -3.28 2.12 -10.98
N GLU A 237 -4.27 1.54 -10.30
CA GLU A 237 -5.18 2.28 -9.43
C GLU A 237 -5.29 1.59 -8.06
N ILE A 238 -5.49 2.39 -7.02
CA ILE A 238 -5.74 1.87 -5.67
C ILE A 238 -7.20 1.44 -5.57
N VAL A 239 -7.40 0.17 -5.27
CA VAL A 239 -8.72 -0.42 -5.02
C VAL A 239 -9.12 -0.27 -3.57
N TYR A 240 -8.16 -0.50 -2.67
CA TYR A 240 -8.33 -0.48 -1.23
C TYR A 240 -7.00 -0.16 -0.57
N GLN A 241 -7.05 0.55 0.55
CA GLN A 241 -5.90 0.76 1.42
C GLN A 241 -6.40 0.90 2.86
N HIS A 242 -5.83 0.10 3.76
CA HIS A 242 -6.03 0.28 5.20
C HIS A 242 -5.36 1.57 5.68
N GLU A 243 -5.97 2.27 6.66
CA GLU A 243 -5.51 3.60 7.11
C GLU A 243 -4.10 3.61 7.70
N ASP A 244 -3.71 2.48 8.31
CA ASP A 244 -2.40 2.27 8.91
C ASP A 244 -1.34 1.71 7.95
N VAL A 245 -1.66 1.51 6.66
CA VAL A 245 -0.65 1.06 5.69
C VAL A 245 0.45 2.10 5.60
N LYS A 246 1.67 1.69 5.96
CA LYS A 246 2.85 2.54 5.93
C LYS A 246 4.09 1.67 5.84
N PHE A 247 4.85 1.88 4.77
CA PHE A 247 6.23 1.45 4.71
C PHE A 247 7.13 2.57 5.22
N LEU A 248 8.05 2.25 6.11
CA LEU A 248 9.01 3.19 6.66
C LEU A 248 10.28 3.08 5.80
N ILE A 249 10.54 4.10 4.99
CA ILE A 249 11.81 4.21 4.27
C ILE A 249 12.87 4.55 5.32
N ASP A 250 13.60 3.55 5.78
CA ASP A 250 14.91 3.76 6.41
C ASP A 250 15.70 2.45 6.45
N ILE A 251 16.36 2.09 5.34
CA ILE A 251 17.77 1.63 5.27
C ILE A 251 18.35 2.03 3.91
#